data_AF-A6UW11-F1
#
_entry.id   AF-A6UW11-F1
#
_cell.length_a   1.000
_cell.length_b   1.000
_cell.length_c   1.000
_cell.angle_alpha   90.00
_cell.angle_beta   90.00
_cell.angle_gamma   90.00
#
_symmetry.space_group_name_H-M   'P 1'
#
loop_
_entity.id
_entity.type
_entity.pdbx_description
1 polymer ?
#
loop_
_entity_poly.entity_id
_entity_poly.type
_entity_poly.pdbx_seq_one_letter_code
_entity_poly.pdbx_strand_id
1 'polypeptide(L)'
;MAEIYFKMELPSNENEVNSLKVDDMDDGLVIQTNYNHSTKNLILEIKTNSTGSLNNILDDYFVNYEMMLNIMDLTKNNVKVKKLNK
;
A
#
# COMPACT_ATOMS: atom_id res chain seq x y z
N MET A 1 6.62 16.58 21.50
CA MET A 1 7.28 15.91 20.36
C MET A 1 6.71 16.51 19.09
N ALA A 2 7.53 16.68 18.04
CA ALA A 2 7.04 17.18 16.76
C ALA A 2 6.31 16.04 16.02
N GLU A 3 5.08 16.30 15.57
CA GLU A 3 4.34 15.37 14.73
C GLU A 3 4.77 15.53 13.27
N ILE A 4 4.99 14.42 12.59
CA ILE A 4 5.33 14.33 11.18
C ILE A 4 4.10 13.84 10.44
N TYR A 5 3.72 14.57 9.40
CA TYR A 5 2.64 14.22 8.49
C TYR A 5 3.22 13.98 7.11
N PHE A 6 2.95 12.80 6.57
CA PHE A 6 3.37 12.41 5.24
C PHE A 6 2.15 12.00 4.42
N LYS A 7 2.09 12.49 3.17
CA LYS A 7 1.04 12.17 2.22
C LYS A 7 1.67 11.82 0.88
N MET A 8 1.23 10.72 0.28
CA MET A 8 1.62 10.31 -1.06
C MET A 8 0.39 10.03 -1.89
N GLU A 9 0.45 10.40 -3.17
CA GLU A 9 -0.57 10.10 -4.16
C GLU A 9 0.08 9.43 -5.37
N LEU A 10 -0.45 8.28 -5.79
CA LEU A 10 0.04 7.51 -6.91
C LEU A 10 -1.12 7.08 -7.82
N PRO A 11 -0.97 7.13 -9.16
CA PRO A 11 -1.94 6.53 -10.07
C PRO A 11 -2.14 5.05 -9.77
N SER A 12 -3.38 4.61 -9.60
CA SER A 12 -3.70 3.22 -9.28
C SER A 12 -5.17 2.92 -9.62
N ASN A 13 -5.61 1.67 -9.45
CA ASN A 13 -7.02 1.33 -9.53
C ASN A 13 -7.57 0.85 -8.18
N GLU A 14 -8.89 0.84 -8.06
CA GLU A 14 -9.56 0.49 -6.80
C GLU A 14 -9.19 -0.91 -6.27
N ASN A 15 -8.96 -1.89 -7.15
CA ASN A 15 -8.57 -3.24 -6.73
C ASN A 15 -7.15 -3.27 -6.14
N GLU A 16 -6.23 -2.52 -6.73
CA GLU A 16 -4.86 -2.36 -6.23
C GLU A 16 -4.87 -1.71 -4.85
N VAL A 17 -5.62 -0.62 -4.69
CA VAL A 17 -5.74 0.07 -3.39
C VAL A 17 -6.39 -0.80 -2.34
N ASN A 18 -7.46 -1.52 -2.68
CA ASN A 18 -8.14 -2.43 -1.75
C ASN A 18 -7.21 -3.56 -1.28
N SER A 19 -6.26 -4.00 -2.11
CA SER A 19 -5.27 -5.02 -1.75
C SER A 19 -4.18 -4.49 -0.81
N LEU A 20 -3.96 -3.17 -0.82
CA LEU A 20 -2.98 -2.46 0.01
C LEU A 20 -3.61 -1.70 1.17
N LYS A 21 -4.91 -1.92 1.41
CA LYS A 21 -5.65 -1.15 2.40
C LYS A 21 -5.14 -1.50 3.80
N VAL A 22 -4.40 -0.56 4.37
CA VAL A 22 -3.99 -0.56 5.77
C VAL A 22 -4.78 0.53 6.48
N ASP A 23 -5.35 0.15 7.61
CA ASP A 23 -5.96 1.07 8.57
C ASP A 23 -5.44 0.65 9.96
N ASP A 24 -4.39 1.33 10.40
CA ASP A 24 -3.74 1.06 11.68
C ASP A 24 -3.59 2.37 12.46
N MET A 25 -4.02 2.31 13.72
CA MET A 25 -4.05 3.45 14.64
C MET A 25 -3.57 2.98 16.01
N ASP A 26 -2.37 3.42 16.38
CA ASP A 26 -1.79 3.24 17.71
C ASP A 26 -1.33 4.60 18.27
N ASP A 27 -1.02 4.67 19.56
CA ASP A 27 -0.67 5.93 20.24
C ASP A 27 0.50 6.66 19.54
N GLY A 28 0.15 7.66 18.73
CA GLY A 28 1.10 8.48 17.98
C GLY A 28 1.45 7.96 16.57
N LEU A 29 0.80 6.90 16.09
CA LEU A 29 0.94 6.36 14.74
C LEU A 29 -0.42 6.21 14.06
N VAL A 30 -0.57 6.80 12.88
CA VAL A 30 -1.74 6.60 12.01
C VAL A 30 -1.25 6.27 10.62
N ILE A 31 -1.74 5.18 10.03
CA ILE A 31 -1.46 4.77 8.65
C ILE A 31 -2.80 4.51 7.96
N GLN A 32 -3.07 5.25 6.89
CA GLN A 32 -4.31 5.12 6.12
C GLN A 32 -4.02 5.02 4.64
N THR A 33 -4.64 4.02 3.99
CA THR A 33 -4.62 3.88 2.53
C THR A 33 -6.03 3.98 1.98
N ASN A 34 -6.25 4.95 1.08
CA ASN A 34 -7.55 5.27 0.51
C ASN A 34 -7.49 5.37 -1.02
N TYR A 35 -8.62 5.16 -1.70
CA TYR A 35 -8.73 5.36 -3.15
C TYR A 35 -9.54 6.62 -3.44
N ASN A 36 -8.99 7.51 -4.25
CA ASN A 36 -9.69 8.69 -4.75
C ASN A 36 -10.31 8.40 -6.11
N HIS A 37 -11.64 8.23 -6.15
CA HIS A 37 -12.37 7.93 -7.38
C HIS A 37 -12.33 9.08 -8.41
N SER A 38 -12.15 10.33 -7.98
CA SER A 38 -12.09 11.49 -8.87
C SER A 38 -10.76 11.56 -9.62
N THR A 39 -9.65 11.28 -8.94
CA THR A 39 -8.31 11.33 -9.53
C THR A 39 -7.78 9.98 -10.00
N LYS A 40 -8.45 8.87 -9.61
CA LYS A 40 -8.00 7.49 -9.81
C LYS A 40 -6.61 7.25 -9.21
N ASN A 41 -6.43 7.76 -8.00
CA ASN A 41 -5.18 7.64 -7.27
C ASN A 41 -5.37 6.85 -5.98
N LEU A 42 -4.35 6.08 -5.63
CA LEU A 42 -4.08 5.66 -4.27
C LEU A 42 -3.59 6.86 -3.47
N ILE A 43 -4.11 7.01 -2.26
CA ILE A 43 -3.69 8.00 -1.27
C ILE A 43 -3.17 7.24 -0.04
N LEU A 44 -1.90 7.47 0.32
CA LEU A 44 -1.30 7.00 1.56
C LEU A 44 -1.07 8.19 2.48
N GLU A 45 -1.63 8.11 3.68
CA GLU A 45 -1.50 9.13 4.73
C GLU A 45 -0.86 8.48 5.95
N ILE A 46 0.26 9.06 6.41
CA ILE A 46 1.01 8.60 7.58
C ILE A 46 1.16 9.76 8.55
N LYS A 47 0.77 9.55 9.80
CA LYS A 47 1.07 10.43 10.92
C LYS A 47 1.97 9.68 11.89
N THR A 48 3.09 10.26 12.27
CA THR A 48 4.02 9.66 13.24
C THR A 48 4.75 10.72 14.06
N ASN A 49 5.45 10.32 15.12
CA ASN A 49 6.24 11.21 15.99
C ASN A 49 7.76 11.15 15.71
N SER A 50 8.20 10.31 14.76
CA SER A 50 9.63 10.15 14.44
C SER A 50 9.89 9.84 12.97
N THR A 51 11.01 10.33 12.44
CA THR A 51 11.45 10.02 11.07
C THR A 51 11.84 8.54 10.92
N GLY A 52 12.32 7.91 12.00
CA GLY A 52 12.65 6.47 11.97
C GLY A 52 11.41 5.61 11.77
N SER A 53 10.32 5.92 12.47
CA SER A 53 9.01 5.26 12.27
C SER A 53 8.50 5.48 10.85
N LEU A 54 8.57 6.72 10.33
CA LEU A 54 8.16 7.01 8.95
C LEU A 54 8.91 6.15 7.93
N ASN A 55 10.24 6.05 8.05
CA ASN A 55 11.05 5.25 7.13
C ASN A 55 10.66 3.78 7.18
N ASN A 56 10.50 3.20 8.37
CA ASN A 56 10.10 1.80 8.51
C ASN A 56 8.73 1.52 7.87
N ILE A 57 7.76 2.42 8.08
CA ILE A 57 6.42 2.28 7.50
C ILE A 57 6.49 2.33 5.98
N LEU A 58 7.26 3.26 5.42
CA LEU A 58 7.42 3.37 3.97
C LEU A 58 8.10 2.14 3.39
N ASP A 59 9.16 1.65 4.02
CA ASP A 59 9.87 0.43 3.59
C ASP A 59 8.92 -0.77 3.56
N ASP A 60 8.17 -1.01 4.65
CA ASP A 60 7.19 -2.10 4.73
C ASP A 60 6.06 -1.93 3.71
N TYR A 61 5.56 -0.70 3.54
CA TYR A 61 4.50 -0.39 2.59
C TYR A 61 4.92 -0.68 1.15
N PHE A 62 6.13 -0.28 0.76
CA PHE A 62 6.61 -0.48 -0.61
C PHE A 62 6.91 -1.94 -0.93
N VAL A 63 7.34 -2.74 0.05
CA VAL A 63 7.45 -4.20 -0.11
C VAL A 63 6.08 -4.81 -0.41
N ASN A 64 5.03 -4.41 0.32
CA ASN A 64 3.67 -4.88 0.07
C ASN A 64 3.14 -4.40 -1.29
N TYR A 65 3.46 -3.16 -1.68
CA TYR A 65 3.11 -2.59 -2.98
C TYR A 65 3.73 -3.38 -4.13
N GLU A 66 5.03 -3.70 -4.06
CA GLU A 66 5.72 -4.51 -5.07
C GLU A 66 5.14 -5.92 -5.15
N MET A 67 4.87 -6.56 -4.01
CA MET A 67 4.24 -7.87 -3.97
C MET A 67 2.85 -7.87 -4.63
N MET A 68 2.05 -6.84 -4.36
CA MET A 68 0.73 -6.66 -4.99
C MET A 68 0.86 -6.55 -6.51
N LEU A 69 1.77 -5.71 -7.03
CA LEU A 69 1.99 -5.56 -8.46
C LEU A 69 2.38 -6.89 -9.11
N ASN A 70 3.31 -7.63 -8.49
CA ASN A 70 3.74 -8.94 -8.97
C ASN A 70 2.56 -9.94 -9.05
N ILE A 71 1.68 -9.98 -8.04
CA ILE A 71 0.47 -10.83 -8.05
C ILE A 71 -0.50 -10.39 -9.16
N MET A 72 -0.70 -9.09 -9.33
CA MET A 72 -1.59 -8.57 -10.36
C MET A 72 -1.07 -8.86 -11.77
N ASP A 73 0.24 -8.80 -11.98
CA ASP A 73 0.84 -9.17 -13.26
C ASP A 73 0.73 -10.66 -13.54
N LEU A 74 0.84 -11.53 -12.53
CA LEU A 74 0.60 -12.97 -12.66
C LEU A 74 -0.85 -13.29 -13.04
N THR A 75 -1.82 -12.57 -12.47
CA THR A 75 -3.24 -12.76 -12.76
C THR A 75 -3.64 -12.20 -14.13
N LYS A 76 -3.09 -11.05 -14.55
CA LYS A 76 -3.31 -10.49 -15.89
C LYS A 76 -2.74 -11.37 -17.00
N ASN A 77 -1.62 -12.06 -16.75
CA ASN A 77 -0.94 -12.86 -17.76
C ASN A 77 -1.50 -14.28 -17.95
N ASN A 78 -2.59 -14.69 -17.28
CA ASN A 78 -3.17 -16.04 -17.42
C ASN A 78 -2.07 -17.12 -17.43
N VAL A 79 -1.19 -17.11 -16.43
CA VAL A 79 -0.33 -18.27 -16.20
C VAL A 79 -1.28 -19.42 -15.93
N LYS A 80 -1.50 -20.26 -16.94
CA LYS A 80 -2.08 -21.59 -16.78
C LYS A 80 -1.20 -22.26 -15.75
N VAL A 81 -1.62 -22.23 -14.49
CA VAL A 81 -1.06 -23.06 -13.43
C VAL A 81 -1.32 -24.47 -13.91
N LYS A 82 -0.37 -25.04 -14.65
CA LYS A 82 -0.38 -26.44 -15.02
C LYS A 82 -0.43 -27.15 -13.67
N LYS A 83 -1.59 -27.73 -13.36
CA LYS A 83 -1.72 -28.69 -12.27
C LYS A 83 -0.56 -29.65 -12.43
N LEU A 84 0.39 -29.60 -11.49
CA LEU A 84 1.39 -30.63 -11.31
C LEU A 84 0.60 -31.88 -10.90
N ASN A 85 0.17 -32.65 -11.89
CA ASN A 85 -0.26 -34.02 -11.65
C ASN A 85 0.99 -34.79 -11.20
N LYS A 86 1.03 -35.10 -9.90
CA LYS A 86 1.80 -36.23 -9.38
C LYS A 86 1.05 -37.52 -9.69
#